data_AF-A0A959FVS5-F1
#
_entry.id   AF-A0A959FVS5-F1
#
_cell.length_a   1.000
_cell.length_b   1.000
_cell.length_c   1.000
_cell.angle_alpha   90.00
_cell.angle_beta   90.00
_cell.angle_gamma   90.00
#
_symmetry.space_group_name_H-M   'P 1'
#
loop_
_entity.id
_entity.type
_entity.pdbx_description
1 polymer ?
#
loop_
_entity_poly.entity_id
_entity_poly.type
_entity_poly.pdbx_seq_one_letter_code
_entity_poly.pdbx_strand_id
1 'polypeptide(L)'
;MSYSQMDSQQERIQSRGWNSKKVEGRPAFLREQSILSRYVLIDPVLLLAFTELQDAERAAQQHICLCRNEDLLYPSGKTMEVSVEDWEQDEDRFSGFELIFEQTEKSFLVGYNRFEEGAPMHGWLNILGNPVNNVR
;
A
#
# COMPACT_ATOMS: atom_id res chain seq x y z
N MET A 1 1.74 -1.81 -9.54
CA MET A 1 0.63 -0.91 -9.14
C MET A 1 0.83 0.46 -9.80
N SER A 2 -0.23 1.08 -10.30
CA SER A 2 -0.23 2.46 -10.81
C SER A 2 -1.40 3.24 -10.21
N TYR A 3 -1.42 4.56 -10.38
CA TYR A 3 -2.43 5.45 -9.79
C TYR A 3 -2.54 6.75 -10.57
N SER A 4 -3.65 7.47 -10.48
CA SER A 4 -3.87 8.72 -11.24
C SER A 4 -3.19 9.93 -10.58
N GLN A 5 -3.31 10.04 -9.26
CA GLN A 5 -2.69 11.11 -8.48
C GLN A 5 -2.58 10.71 -7.00
N MET A 6 -1.84 11.50 -6.22
CA MET A 6 -1.83 11.38 -4.77
C MET A 6 -2.56 12.56 -4.15
N ASP A 7 -3.39 12.29 -3.15
CA ASP A 7 -4.06 13.32 -2.36
C ASP A 7 -3.61 13.26 -0.89
N SER A 8 -3.43 14.43 -0.28
CA SER A 8 -3.03 14.54 1.11
C SER A 8 -4.27 14.64 2.00
N GLN A 9 -4.45 13.66 2.88
CA GLN A 9 -5.51 13.64 3.87
C GLN A 9 -4.96 13.89 5.27
N GLN A 10 -5.74 14.57 6.11
CA GLN A 10 -5.37 14.83 7.50
C GLN A 10 -6.20 13.93 8.42
N GLU A 11 -5.51 13.09 9.19
CA GLU A 11 -6.12 12.24 10.22
C GLU A 11 -5.82 12.86 11.59
N ARG A 12 -6.87 13.09 12.40
CA ARG A 12 -6.67 13.50 13.80
C ARG A 12 -6.34 12.27 14.64
N ILE A 13 -5.13 12.24 15.18
CA ILE A 13 -4.65 11.16 16.04
C ILE A 13 -4.60 11.59 17.51
N GLN A 14 -4.56 10.60 18.40
CA GLN A 14 -4.32 10.81 19.82
C GLN A 14 -3.03 10.11 20.23
N SER A 15 -2.25 10.75 21.11
CA SER A 15 -1.07 10.11 21.68
C SER A 15 -1.47 8.87 22.49
N ARG A 16 -0.59 7.85 22.51
CA ARG A 16 -0.85 6.60 23.26
C ARG A 16 -0.89 6.83 24.77
N GLY A 17 -0.14 7.83 25.25
CA GLY A 17 -0.03 8.19 26.66
C GLY A 17 -1.21 9.02 27.15
N TRP A 18 -1.54 8.87 28.43
CA TRP A 18 -2.47 9.75 29.12
C TRP A 18 -1.69 10.76 29.95
N ASN A 19 -2.06 12.04 29.83
CA ASN A 19 -1.55 13.10 30.68
C ASN A 19 -2.55 13.37 31.80
N SER A 20 -2.11 13.31 33.05
CA SER A 20 -2.94 13.71 34.20
C SER A 20 -2.76 15.20 34.47
N LYS A 21 -3.83 15.98 34.39
CA LYS A 21 -3.88 17.38 34.85
C LYS A 21 -4.99 17.54 35.87
N LYS A 22 -4.84 18.44 36.84
CA LYS A 22 -5.96 18.81 37.72
C LYS A 22 -6.80 19.87 37.03
N VAL A 23 -8.08 19.58 36.81
CA VAL A 23 -9.07 20.55 36.33
C VAL A 23 -10.08 20.74 37.46
N GLU A 24 -10.26 21.98 37.92
CA GLU A 24 -11.15 22.32 39.04
C GLU A 24 -10.89 21.49 40.32
N GLY A 25 -9.62 21.20 40.61
CA GLY A 25 -9.20 20.43 41.79
C GLY A 25 -9.40 18.91 41.67
N ARG A 26 -10.00 18.41 40.59
CA ARG A 26 -10.18 16.97 40.33
C ARG A 26 -9.15 16.46 39.30
N PRO A 27 -8.65 15.22 39.44
CA PRO A 27 -7.78 14.63 38.43
C PRO A 27 -8.56 14.40 37.12
N ALA A 28 -8.06 14.98 36.04
CA ALA A 28 -8.54 14.79 34.68
C ALA A 28 -7.45 14.11 33.85
N PHE A 29 -7.84 13.10 33.07
CA PHE A 29 -6.97 12.40 32.14
C PHE A 29 -7.23 12.94 30.75
N LEU A 30 -6.20 13.50 30.12
CA LEU A 30 -6.27 14.05 28.77
C LEU A 30 -5.35 13.27 27.85
N ARG A 31 -5.75 13.15 26.58
CA ARG A 31 -4.85 12.73 25.49
C ARG A 31 -4.57 13.92 24.61
N GLU A 32 -3.30 14.11 24.32
CA GLU A 32 -2.90 15.13 23.35
C GLU A 32 -3.35 14.68 21.96
N GLN A 33 -3.89 15.64 21.22
CA GLN A 33 -4.32 15.44 19.84
C GLN A 33 -3.24 16.00 18.93
N SER A 34 -2.97 15.28 17.85
CA SER A 34 -2.08 15.74 16.78
C SER A 34 -2.74 15.49 15.43
N ILE A 35 -2.22 16.14 14.39
CA ILE A 35 -2.62 15.88 13.01
C ILE A 35 -1.53 15.03 12.36
N LEU A 36 -1.94 13.93 11.74
CA LEU A 36 -1.10 13.12 10.89
C LEU A 36 -1.52 13.34 9.44
N SER A 37 -0.64 13.91 8.63
CA SER A 37 -0.84 13.98 7.18
C SER A 37 -0.47 12.64 6.54
N ARG A 38 -1.39 12.07 5.75
CA ARG A 38 -1.19 10.84 4.98
C ARG A 38 -1.49 11.11 3.52
N TYR A 39 -0.81 10.37 2.65
CA TYR A 39 -1.12 10.36 1.23
C TYR A 39 -1.97 9.14 0.91
N VAL A 40 -3.02 9.35 0.12
CA VAL A 40 -3.82 8.29 -0.49
C VAL A 40 -3.60 8.31 -2.00
N LEU A 41 -3.65 7.13 -2.61
CA LEU A 41 -3.63 6.99 -4.06
C LEU A 41 -5.06 7.19 -4.58
N ILE A 42 -5.23 8.00 -5.61
CA ILE A 42 -6.49 8.18 -6.32
C ILE A 42 -6.51 7.24 -7.53
N ASP A 43 -7.61 6.51 -7.68
CA ASP A 43 -7.84 5.47 -8.70
C ASP A 43 -6.65 4.49 -8.85
N PRO A 44 -6.24 3.81 -7.77
CA PRO A 44 -5.15 2.84 -7.85
C PRO A 44 -5.54 1.64 -8.71
N VAL A 45 -4.66 1.25 -9.62
CA VAL A 45 -4.75 0.03 -10.42
C VAL A 45 -3.74 -0.99 -9.88
N LEU A 46 -4.28 -2.12 -9.40
CA LEU A 46 -3.51 -3.24 -8.92
C LEU A 46 -3.62 -4.40 -9.91
N LEU A 47 -2.47 -4.83 -10.41
CA LEU A 47 -2.33 -6.03 -11.22
C LEU A 47 -1.68 -7.11 -10.35
N LEU A 48 -2.23 -8.32 -10.38
CA LEU A 48 -1.76 -9.46 -9.61
C LEU A 48 -1.41 -10.58 -10.59
N ALA A 49 -0.17 -11.05 -10.51
CA ALA A 49 0.30 -12.20 -11.28
C ALA A 49 0.09 -13.49 -10.47
N PHE A 50 -0.38 -14.53 -11.14
CA PHE A 50 -0.56 -15.87 -10.58
C PHE A 50 0.08 -16.89 -11.50
N THR A 51 0.67 -17.95 -10.94
CA THR A 51 1.21 -19.07 -11.72
C THR A 51 0.11 -19.94 -12.31
N GLU A 52 -1.05 -20.01 -11.64
CA GLU A 52 -2.18 -20.86 -12.01
C GLU A 52 -3.41 -20.02 -12.36
N LEU A 53 -4.04 -20.35 -13.49
CA LEU A 53 -5.25 -19.65 -13.95
C LEU A 53 -6.40 -19.70 -12.92
N GLN A 54 -6.55 -20.84 -12.24
CA GLN A 54 -7.63 -21.06 -11.27
C GLN A 54 -7.54 -20.11 -10.07
N ASP A 55 -6.32 -19.76 -9.66
CA ASP A 55 -6.11 -18.80 -8.57
C ASP A 55 -6.41 -17.38 -9.02
N ALA A 56 -6.02 -17.02 -10.25
CA ALA A 56 -6.38 -15.73 -10.85
C ALA A 56 -7.89 -15.55 -10.98
N GLU A 57 -8.60 -16.58 -11.45
CA GLU A 57 -10.07 -16.57 -11.57
C GLU A 57 -10.75 -16.44 -10.21
N ARG A 58 -10.24 -17.14 -9.18
CA ARG A 58 -10.76 -17.03 -7.81
C ARG A 58 -10.54 -15.63 -7.25
N ALA A 59 -9.35 -15.07 -7.44
CA ALA A 59 -9.03 -13.71 -6.99
C ALA A 59 -9.90 -12.65 -7.70
N ALA A 60 -10.18 -12.83 -8.99
CA ALA A 60 -11.03 -11.93 -9.77
C ALA A 60 -12.50 -11.89 -9.33
N GLN A 61 -12.94 -12.80 -8.46
CA GLN A 61 -14.28 -12.82 -7.85
C GLN A 61 -14.33 -12.14 -6.48
N GLN A 62 -13.18 -11.75 -5.93
CA GLN A 62 -13.06 -11.25 -4.57
C GLN A 62 -12.69 -9.76 -4.55
N HIS A 63 -13.16 -9.07 -3.52
CA HIS A 63 -12.79 -7.67 -3.25
C HIS A 63 -11.60 -7.63 -2.29
N ILE A 64 -10.68 -6.70 -2.52
CA ILE A 64 -9.59 -6.44 -1.57
C ILE A 64 -10.02 -5.29 -0.67
N CYS A 65 -10.10 -5.57 0.64
CA CYS A 65 -10.33 -4.54 1.65
C CYS A 65 -8.99 -3.99 2.16
N LEU A 66 -8.76 -2.71 1.92
CA LEU A 66 -7.59 -1.99 2.41
C LEU A 66 -7.88 -1.48 3.82
N CYS A 67 -7.69 -2.36 4.81
CA CYS A 67 -8.13 -2.20 6.21
C CYS A 67 -7.74 -0.88 6.91
N ARG A 68 -6.75 -0.13 6.41
CA ARG A 68 -6.30 1.12 7.03
C ARG A 68 -7.03 2.36 6.51
N ASN A 69 -7.48 2.32 5.26
CA ASN A 69 -8.22 3.41 4.62
C ASN A 69 -9.72 3.09 4.53
N GLU A 70 -10.12 1.88 4.97
CA GLU A 70 -11.48 1.33 4.80
C GLU A 70 -11.92 1.35 3.32
N ASP A 71 -10.95 1.30 2.42
CA ASP A 71 -11.17 1.40 0.98
C ASP A 71 -11.31 0.01 0.36
N LEU A 72 -12.08 -0.09 -0.73
CA LEU A 72 -12.36 -1.35 -1.42
C LEU A 72 -11.82 -1.28 -2.84
N LEU A 73 -10.91 -2.21 -3.17
CA LEU A 73 -10.54 -2.44 -4.56
C LEU A 73 -11.48 -3.48 -5.16
N TYR A 74 -12.25 -3.04 -6.16
CA TYR A 74 -13.12 -3.92 -6.93
C TYR A 74 -12.30 -4.64 -8.00
N PRO A 75 -12.51 -5.95 -8.18
CA PRO A 75 -11.88 -6.66 -9.29
C PRO A 75 -12.48 -6.15 -10.60
N SER A 76 -11.63 -6.02 -11.62
CA SER A 76 -12.09 -5.67 -12.98
C SER A 76 -12.87 -6.80 -13.65
N GLY A 77 -12.82 -8.02 -13.08
CA GLY A 77 -13.38 -9.24 -13.65
C GLY A 77 -12.62 -9.78 -14.86
N LYS A 78 -11.47 -9.18 -15.21
CA LYS A 78 -10.65 -9.59 -16.35
C LYS A 78 -9.41 -10.33 -15.88
N THR A 79 -9.19 -11.51 -16.45
CA THR A 79 -7.92 -12.25 -16.36
C THR A 79 -7.27 -12.28 -17.74
N MET A 80 -5.95 -12.37 -17.78
CA MET A 80 -5.20 -12.49 -19.01
C MET A 80 -3.95 -13.35 -18.77
N GLU A 81 -3.57 -14.12 -19.80
CA GLU A 81 -2.32 -14.85 -19.83
C GLU A 81 -1.22 -13.96 -20.43
N VAL A 82 -0.04 -13.97 -19.82
CA VAL A 82 1.08 -13.08 -20.14
C VAL A 82 2.37 -13.86 -19.92
N SER A 83 3.36 -13.69 -20.80
CA SER A 83 4.71 -14.20 -20.57
C SER A 83 5.40 -13.43 -19.45
N VAL A 84 6.42 -14.02 -18.83
CA VAL A 84 7.22 -13.31 -17.81
C VAL A 84 7.92 -12.11 -18.45
N GLU A 85 8.42 -12.26 -19.67
CA GLU A 85 9.09 -11.19 -20.40
C GLU A 85 8.16 -10.00 -20.66
N ASP A 86 6.93 -10.24 -21.09
CA ASP A 86 5.95 -9.17 -21.31
C ASP A 86 5.60 -8.48 -19.99
N TRP A 87 5.39 -9.23 -18.90
CA TRP A 87 5.08 -8.67 -17.60
C TRP A 87 6.18 -7.72 -17.09
N GLU A 88 7.44 -8.08 -17.32
CA GLU A 88 8.60 -7.32 -16.85
C GLU A 88 8.95 -6.11 -17.74
N GLN A 89 8.57 -6.11 -19.02
CA GLN A 89 9.07 -5.13 -20.00
C GLN A 89 7.99 -4.31 -20.72
N ASP A 90 6.74 -4.76 -20.77
CA ASP A 90 5.66 -4.07 -21.47
C ASP A 90 5.15 -2.87 -20.65
N GLU A 91 5.78 -1.72 -20.86
CA GLU A 91 5.43 -0.46 -20.20
C GLU A 91 4.01 0.01 -20.56
N ASP A 92 3.50 -0.30 -21.75
CA ASP A 92 2.17 0.16 -22.18
C ASP A 92 1.06 -0.54 -21.38
N ARG A 93 1.25 -1.82 -21.02
CA ARG A 93 0.27 -2.64 -20.30
C ARG A 93 0.50 -2.71 -18.80
N PHE A 94 1.75 -2.69 -18.35
CA PHE A 94 2.13 -2.95 -16.96
C PHE A 94 2.84 -1.78 -16.28
N SER A 95 2.70 -0.57 -16.82
CA SER A 95 3.28 0.60 -16.16
C SER A 95 2.87 0.70 -14.69
N GLY A 96 3.85 0.96 -13.83
CA GLY A 96 3.63 0.95 -12.40
C GLY A 96 4.92 0.76 -11.62
N PHE A 97 4.74 0.50 -10.33
CA PHE A 97 5.81 0.11 -9.43
C PHE A 97 5.45 -1.14 -8.63
N GLU A 98 6.48 -1.86 -8.19
CA GLU A 98 6.41 -3.03 -7.33
C GLU A 98 7.53 -2.97 -6.29
N LEU A 99 7.27 -3.46 -5.08
CA LEU A 99 8.30 -3.64 -4.07
C LEU A 99 8.86 -5.06 -4.15
N ILE A 100 10.14 -5.18 -4.47
CA ILE A 100 10.86 -6.46 -4.57
C ILE A 100 11.65 -6.68 -3.28
N PHE A 101 11.40 -7.81 -2.61
CA PHE A 101 12.07 -8.20 -1.37
C PHE A 101 13.39 -8.92 -1.64
N GLU A 102 14.37 -8.16 -2.14
CA GLU A 102 15.73 -8.63 -2.39
C GLU A 102 16.74 -7.61 -1.86
N GLN A 103 17.84 -8.09 -1.27
CA GLN A 103 18.88 -7.22 -0.77
C GLN A 103 19.92 -6.92 -1.86
N THR A 104 19.76 -5.75 -2.47
CA THR A 104 20.66 -5.21 -3.50
C THR A 104 21.24 -3.86 -3.06
N GLU A 105 22.15 -3.27 -3.83
CA GLU A 105 22.66 -1.92 -3.57
C GLU A 105 21.56 -0.83 -3.59
N LYS A 106 20.44 -1.10 -4.28
CA LYS A 106 19.27 -0.21 -4.34
C LYS A 106 18.30 -0.41 -3.19
N SER A 107 18.51 -1.46 -2.38
CA SER A 107 17.57 -1.85 -1.34
C SER A 107 17.65 -0.94 -0.13
N PHE A 108 16.50 -0.77 0.53
CA PHE A 108 16.35 -0.04 1.77
C PHE A 108 15.52 -0.86 2.76
N LEU A 109 15.60 -0.50 4.05
CA LEU A 109 14.82 -1.15 5.09
C LEU A 109 13.32 -0.88 4.87
N VAL A 110 12.54 -1.94 4.63
CA VAL A 110 11.09 -1.85 4.38
C VAL A 110 10.24 -2.27 5.57
N GLY A 111 10.85 -2.85 6.60
CA GLY A 111 10.17 -3.18 7.84
C GLY A 111 10.86 -4.31 8.59
N TYR A 112 10.10 -4.94 9.49
CA TYR A 112 10.58 -6.07 10.29
C TYR A 112 9.61 -7.25 10.17
N ASN A 113 10.15 -8.44 9.95
CA ASN A 113 9.38 -9.65 9.77
C ASN A 113 8.78 -10.10 11.10
N ARG A 114 7.45 -10.15 11.18
CA ARG A 114 6.71 -10.56 12.38
C ARG A 114 6.83 -12.05 12.71
N PHE A 115 7.20 -12.88 11.72
CA PHE A 115 7.30 -14.34 11.86
C PHE A 115 8.74 -14.82 12.08
N GLU A 116 9.70 -13.91 12.05
CA GLU A 116 11.12 -14.20 12.14
C GLU A 116 11.77 -13.30 13.19
N GLU A 117 11.21 -13.32 14.41
CA GLU A 117 11.74 -12.59 15.57
C GLU A 117 12.03 -11.09 15.35
N GLY A 118 11.32 -10.45 14.41
CA GLY A 118 11.57 -9.05 14.06
C GLY A 118 12.85 -8.85 13.22
N ALA A 119 13.25 -9.82 12.40
CA ALA A 119 14.36 -9.67 11.46
C ALA A 119 14.11 -8.52 10.47
N PRO A 120 15.13 -7.70 10.14
CA PRO A 120 14.98 -6.58 9.21
C PRO A 120 14.71 -7.09 7.79
N MET A 121 13.67 -6.56 7.17
CA MET A 121 13.34 -6.82 5.77
C MET A 121 13.88 -5.70 4.90
N HIS A 122 14.62 -6.06 3.86
CA HIS A 122 15.11 -5.13 2.84
C HIS A 122 14.37 -5.37 1.53
N GLY A 123 14.17 -4.30 0.78
CA GLY A 123 13.60 -4.38 -0.56
C GLY A 123 13.91 -3.14 -1.37
N TRP A 124 13.63 -3.20 -2.66
CA TRP A 124 13.84 -2.11 -3.59
C TRP A 124 12.59 -1.90 -4.45
N LEU A 125 12.38 -0.68 -4.91
CA LEU A 125 11.26 -0.37 -5.80
C LEU A 125 11.67 -0.62 -7.24
N ASN A 126 11.00 -1.59 -7.88
CA ASN A 126 11.04 -1.76 -9.32
C ASN A 126 9.98 -0.84 -9.95
N ILE A 127 10.38 -0.03 -10.93
CA ILE A 127 9.48 0.91 -11.61
C ILE A 127 9.55 0.62 -13.10
N LEU A 128 8.40 0.34 -13.70
CA LEU A 128 8.23 0.09 -15.13
C LEU A 128 7.41 1.24 -15.73
N GLY A 129 7.98 1.94 -16.72
CA GLY A 129 7.34 3.12 -17.32
C GLY A 129 7.06 4.25 -16.32
N ASN A 130 5.88 4.88 -16.44
CA ASN A 130 5.40 5.92 -15.53
C ASN A 130 4.25 5.42 -14.63
N PRO A 131 4.46 5.26 -13.31
CA PRO A 131 3.43 4.77 -12.39
C PRO A 131 2.25 5.73 -12.19
N VAL A 132 2.35 6.97 -12.68
CA VAL A 132 1.28 7.97 -12.63
C VAL A 132 0.49 7.92 -13.94
N ASN A 133 -0.72 7.39 -13.86
CA ASN A 133 -1.68 7.36 -14.95
C ASN A 133 -2.16 8.80 -15.20
N ASN A 134 -1.69 9.44 -16.26
CA ASN A 134 -2.22 10.73 -16.69
C ASN A 134 -3.62 10.53 -17.27
N VAL A 135 -4.64 10.41 -16.41
CA VAL A 135 -6.04 10.44 -16.85
C VAL A 135 -6.30 11.85 -17.39
N ARG A 136 -6.48 11.93 -18.71
CA ARG A 136 -6.97 13.15 -19.39
C ARG A 136 -8.46 13.30 -19.18
#